data_AF-A0A8C0J2Z1-F1
#
_entry.id   AF-A0A8C0J2Z1-F1
#
_cell.length_a   1.000
_cell.length_b   1.000
_cell.length_c   1.000
_cell.angle_alpha   90.00
_cell.angle_beta   90.00
_cell.angle_gamma   90.00
#
_symmetry.space_group_name_H-M   'P 1'
#
loop_
_entity.id
_entity.type
_entity.pdbx_description
1 polymer ?
#
loop_
_entity_poly.entity_id
_entity_poly.type
_entity_poly.pdbx_seq_one_letter_code
_entity_poly.pdbx_strand_id
1 'polypeptide(L)'
;MICIMALHLLEDWCKRMNIDPRNCLLVTGVLEAVDEGSIEPILRSSTEYLCKCKMRGRIFVREEGAFAVLCELPSVVFWGSHPNTWGGSI
;
A
#
# COMPACT_ATOMS: atom_id res chain seq x y z
N MET A 1 -6.84 14.03 -12.15
CA MET A 1 -6.63 14.98 -11.04
C MET A 1 -6.45 14.26 -9.70
N ILE A 2 -7.25 13.22 -9.42
CA ILE A 2 -7.22 12.42 -8.18
C ILE A 2 -5.82 11.85 -7.83
N CYS A 3 -5.09 11.30 -8.81
CA CYS A 3 -3.78 10.69 -8.56
C CYS A 3 -2.69 11.68 -8.11
N ILE A 4 -2.79 12.96 -8.49
CA ILE A 4 -1.81 13.99 -8.09
C ILE A 4 -1.98 14.30 -6.59
N MET A 5 -3.22 14.35 -6.12
CA MET A 5 -3.54 14.58 -4.71
C MET A 5 -3.09 13.41 -3.84
N ALA A 6 -3.33 12.18 -4.30
CA ALA A 6 -2.85 10.97 -3.64
C ALA A 6 -1.32 10.91 -3.58
N LEU A 7 -0.62 11.34 -4.64
CA LEU A 7 0.83 11.37 -4.68
C LEU A 7 1.41 12.38 -3.68
N HIS A 8 0.91 13.61 -3.65
CA HIS A 8 1.38 14.62 -2.68
C HIS A 8 1.15 14.16 -1.25
N LEU A 9 -0.02 13.55 -0.99
CA LEU A 9 -0.33 13.01 0.32
C LEU A 9 0.65 11.89 0.72
N LEU A 10 0.96 10.99 -0.21
CA LEU A 10 1.94 9.93 0.01
C LEU A 10 3.32 10.49 0.35
N GLU A 11 3.81 11.45 -0.43
CA GLU A 11 5.13 12.05 -0.22
C GLU A 11 5.23 12.77 1.13
N ASP A 12 4.22 13.57 1.48
CA ASP A 12 4.20 14.32 2.74
C ASP A 12 4.12 13.39 3.95
N TRP A 13 3.36 12.31 3.83
CA TRP A 13 3.23 11.34 4.90
C TRP A 13 4.49 10.49 5.06
N CYS A 14 5.11 10.07 3.96
CA CYS A 14 6.40 9.38 3.97
C CYS A 14 7.50 10.24 4.59
N LYS A 15 7.56 11.54 4.26
CA LYS A 15 8.48 12.50 4.90
C LYS A 15 8.28 12.57 6.40
N ARG A 16 7.03 12.64 6.88
CA ARG A 16 6.72 12.69 8.32
C ARG A 16 7.08 11.39 9.04
N MET A 17 7.02 10.26 8.36
CA MET A 17 7.29 8.93 8.93
C MET A 17 8.71 8.43 8.70
N ASN A 18 9.54 9.19 7.95
CA ASN A 18 10.88 8.78 7.54
C ASN A 18 10.90 7.42 6.81
N ILE A 19 9.95 7.23 5.88
CA ILE A 19 9.81 6.02 5.05
C ILE A 19 10.16 6.38 3.61
N ASP A 20 10.81 5.48 2.89
CA ASP A 20 11.05 5.64 1.45
C ASP A 20 9.71 5.53 0.69
N PRO A 21 9.29 6.55 -0.08
CA PRO A 21 8.08 6.50 -0.90
C PRO A 21 8.02 5.31 -1.87
N ARG A 22 9.16 4.73 -2.25
CA ARG A 22 9.23 3.53 -3.11
C ARG A 22 8.87 2.24 -2.37
N ASN A 23 9.03 2.24 -1.05
CA ASN A 23 8.72 1.10 -0.18
C ASN A 23 7.41 1.32 0.56
N CYS A 24 6.46 2.05 -0.04
CA CYS A 24 5.18 2.30 0.60
C CYS A 24 4.02 2.14 -0.38
N LEU A 25 2.85 1.87 0.17
CA LEU A 25 1.59 1.76 -0.53
C LEU A 25 0.58 2.67 0.14
N LEU A 26 -0.04 3.56 -0.64
CA LEU A 26 -1.19 4.34 -0.21
C LEU A 26 -2.47 3.67 -0.67
N VAL A 27 -3.36 3.37 0.27
CA VAL A 27 -4.70 2.85 -0.02
C VAL A 27 -5.70 3.94 0.32
N THR A 28 -6.35 4.52 -0.69
CA THR A 28 -7.38 5.55 -0.52
C THR A 28 -8.78 4.94 -0.58
N GLY A 29 -9.79 5.61 -0.04
CA GLY A 29 -11.18 5.15 -0.11
C GLY A 29 -11.53 4.07 0.92
N VAL A 30 -10.74 3.94 1.98
CA VAL A 30 -11.04 3.01 3.08
C VAL A 30 -12.24 3.53 3.86
N LEU A 31 -13.31 2.74 3.93
CA LEU A 31 -14.52 3.10 4.67
C LEU A 31 -14.22 3.20 6.17
N GLU A 32 -14.87 4.13 6.85
CA GLU A 32 -14.74 4.30 8.32
C GLU A 32 -15.09 3.04 9.11
N ALA A 33 -16.00 2.21 8.59
CA ALA A 33 -16.39 0.95 9.20
C ALA A 33 -15.28 -0.12 9.16
N VAL A 34 -14.22 0.08 8.38
CA VAL A 34 -13.09 -0.86 8.30
C VAL A 34 -12.15 -0.59 9.47
N ASP A 35 -12.06 -1.57 10.37
CA ASP A 35 -11.12 -1.52 11.48
C ASP A 35 -9.67 -1.53 11.00
N GLU A 36 -8.82 -0.80 11.71
CA GLU A 36 -7.39 -0.66 11.44
C GLU A 36 -6.67 -2.01 11.46
N GLY A 37 -7.00 -2.89 12.42
CA GLY A 37 -6.43 -4.23 12.52
C GLY A 37 -6.85 -5.17 11.38
N SER A 38 -7.90 -4.81 10.62
CA SER A 38 -8.38 -5.59 9.48
C SER A 38 -7.69 -5.22 8.17
N ILE A 39 -7.03 -4.06 8.09
CA ILE A 39 -6.47 -3.57 6.82
C ILE A 39 -5.26 -4.39 6.38
N GLU A 40 -4.32 -4.64 7.29
CA GLU A 40 -3.16 -5.50 7.01
C GLU A 40 -3.54 -6.91 6.53
N PRO A 41 -4.46 -7.65 7.18
CA PRO A 41 -4.86 -8.97 6.69
C PRO A 41 -5.61 -8.90 5.36
N ILE A 42 -6.45 -7.88 5.12
CA ILE A 42 -7.14 -7.69 3.83
C ILE A 42 -6.13 -7.43 2.70
N LEU A 43 -5.14 -6.58 2.93
CA LEU A 43 -4.08 -6.29 1.95
C LEU A 43 -3.22 -7.53 1.68
N ARG A 44 -2.91 -8.30 2.73
CA ARG A 44 -2.19 -9.57 2.61
C ARG A 44 -2.98 -10.62 1.83
N SER A 45 -4.29 -10.71 2.02
CA SER A 45 -5.13 -11.67 1.29
C SER A 45 -5.40 -11.27 -0.16
N SER A 46 -5.44 -9.97 -0.44
CA SER A 46 -5.70 -9.45 -1.79
C SER A 46 -4.45 -9.53 -2.69
N THR A 47 -3.25 -9.63 -2.09
CA THR A 47 -2.00 -9.66 -2.84
C THR A 47 -0.95 -10.53 -2.14
N GLU A 48 -0.71 -11.74 -2.67
CA GLU A 48 0.38 -12.61 -2.21
C GLU A 48 1.76 -11.92 -2.25
N TYR A 49 1.92 -10.92 -3.13
CA TYR A 49 3.15 -10.15 -3.28
C TYR A 49 3.40 -9.12 -2.16
N LEU A 50 2.38 -8.67 -1.43
CA LEU A 50 2.54 -7.72 -0.32
C LEU A 50 2.74 -8.45 1.01
N CYS A 51 3.40 -9.62 0.98
CA CYS A 51 3.47 -10.63 2.04
C CYS A 51 3.83 -10.11 3.45
N LYS A 52 4.36 -8.89 3.59
CA LYS A 52 4.72 -8.27 4.87
C LYS A 52 4.46 -6.75 4.89
N CYS A 53 3.40 -6.27 4.26
CA CYS A 53 3.04 -4.87 4.44
C CYS A 53 2.73 -4.59 5.92
N LYS A 54 3.32 -3.52 6.46
CA LYS A 54 3.06 -3.06 7.82
C LYS A 54 2.30 -1.75 7.76
N MET A 55 1.15 -1.68 8.40
CA MET A 55 0.42 -0.43 8.50
C MET A 55 1.21 0.57 9.34
N ARG A 56 1.34 1.78 8.82
CA ARG A 56 2.07 2.88 9.43
C ARG A 56 1.15 3.97 9.94
N GLY A 57 0.02 4.17 9.29
CA GLY A 57 -1.07 4.94 9.88
C GLY A 57 -2.25 5.08 8.94
N ARG A 58 -3.31 5.72 9.45
CA ARG A 58 -4.48 6.16 8.69
C ARG A 58 -4.71 7.66 8.87
N ILE A 59 -5.20 8.31 7.82
CA ILE A 59 -5.72 9.68 7.88
C ILE A 59 -7.11 9.73 7.27
N PHE A 60 -7.95 10.63 7.75
CA PHE A 60 -9.24 10.88 7.13
C PHE A 60 -9.09 11.96 6.05
N VAL A 61 -9.37 11.59 4.79
CA VAL A 61 -9.31 12.50 3.64
C VAL A 61 -10.71 13.07 3.42
N ARG A 62 -10.92 14.31 3.86
CA ARG A 62 -12.22 14.98 3.81
C ARG A 62 -12.78 15.12 2.39
N GLU A 63 -11.92 15.34 1.40
CA GLU A 63 -12.31 15.45 -0.01
C GLU A 63 -12.91 14.15 -0.54
N GLU A 64 -12.43 13.00 -0.05
CA GLU A 64 -12.88 11.67 -0.47
C GLU A 64 -13.97 11.10 0.46
N GLY A 65 -14.24 11.76 1.60
CA GLY A 65 -15.15 11.24 2.63
C GLY A 65 -14.72 9.88 3.19
N ALA A 66 -13.44 9.54 3.09
CA ALA A 66 -12.92 8.21 3.38
C ALA A 66 -11.51 8.29 3.99
N PHE A 67 -11.06 7.17 4.55
CA PHE A 67 -9.72 7.04 5.06
C PHE A 67 -8.72 6.74 3.95
N ALA A 68 -7.52 7.28 4.11
CA ALA A 68 -6.32 6.84 3.41
C ALA A 68 -5.39 6.16 4.39
N VAL A 69 -4.80 5.05 3.98
CA VAL A 69 -3.91 4.22 4.79
C VAL A 69 -2.55 4.15 4.14
N LEU A 70 -1.52 4.40 4.94
CA LEU A 70 -0.13 4.21 4.53
C LEU A 70 0.37 2.88 5.07
N CYS A 71 0.83 2.03 4.16
CA CYS A 71 1.49 0.78 4.48
C CYS A 71 2.95 0.84 4.01
N GLU A 72 3.87 0.41 4.85
CA GLU A 72 5.26 0.17 4.45
C GLU A 72 5.40 -1.24 3.92
N LEU A 73 6.14 -1.37 2.82
CA LEU A 73 6.46 -2.61 2.16
C LEU A 73 7.88 -3.05 2.56
N PRO A 74 8.14 -4.36 2.66
CA PRO A 74 9.51 -4.83 2.75
C PRO A 74 10.27 -4.38 1.49
N SER A 75 11.53 -3.97 1.65
CA SER A 75 12.41 -3.37 0.61
C SER A 75 12.61 -4.21 -0.66
N VAL A 76 12.05 -5.41 -0.73
CA VAL A 76 12.02 -6.31 -1.87
C VAL A 76 10.56 -6.71 -2.09
N VAL A 77 9.85 -5.90 -2.87
CA VAL A 77 8.68 -6.38 -3.60
C VAL A 77 9.14 -6.56 -5.04
N PHE A 78 9.57 -7.77 -5.38
CA PHE A 78 9.82 -8.12 -6.77
C PHE A 78 8.48 -8.15 -7.50
N TRP A 79 8.08 -7.01 -8.07
CA TRP A 79 6.90 -6.90 -8.96
C TRP A 79 7.09 -7.66 -10.29
N GLY A 80 8.26 -8.30 -10.50
CA GLY A 80 8.67 -8.90 -11.77
C GLY A 80 8.66 -10.43 -11.85
N SER A 81 8.32 -11.18 -10.79
CA SER A 81 8.28 -12.64 -10.88
C SER A 81 6.85 -13.16 -11.01
N HIS A 82 6.27 -12.97 -12.19
CA HIS A 82 5.42 -14.03 -12.72
C HIS A 82 6.36 -15.24 -12.94
N PRO A 83 6.16 -16.39 -12.30
CA PRO A 83 6.82 -17.60 -12.75
C PRO A 83 6.11 -17.96 -14.06
N ASN A 84 6.61 -17.45 -15.18
CA ASN A 84 6.40 -18.11 -16.45
C ASN A 84 7.07 -19.49 -16.31
N THR A 85 6.29 -20.48 -15.88
CA THR A 85 6.60 -21.89 -16.04
C THR A 85 6.59 -22.21 -17.53
N TRP A 86 7.60 -21.73 -18.25
CA TRP A 86 8.06 -22.33 -19.48
C TRP A 86 9.41 -22.94 -19.14
N GLY A 87 9.33 -24.09 -18.47
CA GLY A 87 10.42 -25.05 -18.44
C GLY A 87 10.67 -25.51 -19.87
N GLY A 88 11.52 -24.78 -20.58
CA GLY A 88 12.20 -25.29 -21.77
C GLY A 88 13.30 -26.22 -21.30
N SER A 89 13.00 -27.52 -21.28
CA SER A 89 14.00 -28.57 -21.16
C SER A 89 14.99 -28.46 -22.30
N ILE A 90 16.28 -28.29 -21.97
CA ILE A 90 17.42 -28.63 -22.83
C ILE A 90 18.02 -29.91 -22.23
#